data_AF-A0A0B8P7K1-F1
#
_entry.id   AF-A0A0B8P7K1-F1
#
_cell.length_a   1.000
_cell.length_b   1.000
_cell.length_c   1.000
_cell.angle_alpha   90.00
_cell.angle_beta   90.00
_cell.angle_gamma   90.00
#
_symmetry.space_group_name_H-M   'P 1'
#
loop_
_entity.id
_entity.type
_entity.pdbx_description
1 polymer ?
#
loop_
_entity_poly.entity_id
_entity_poly.type
_entity_poly.pdbx_seq_one_letter_code
_entity_poly.pdbx_strand_id
1 'polypeptide(L)' 'MLDGIFQGFSTAIMPWNILMVVVGCFVGTFIGMLPGLGPISAIALMIPITYGLEPSSALF' A
#
# COMPACT_ATOMS: atom_id res chain seq x y z
N MET A 1 6.58 22.15 -11.71
CA MET A 1 5.26 21.57 -11.29
C MET A 1 4.97 20.29 -12.07
N LEU A 2 5.11 20.28 -13.40
CA LEU A 2 4.96 19.06 -14.20
C LEU A 2 6.02 17.98 -13.89
N ASP A 3 7.25 18.36 -13.53
CA ASP A 3 8.31 17.39 -13.20
C ASP A 3 7.95 16.43 -12.07
N GLY A 4 7.30 16.92 -11.01
CA GLY A 4 6.88 16.07 -9.88
C GLY A 4 5.82 15.05 -10.28
N ILE A 5 4.92 15.42 -11.21
CA ILE A 5 3.90 14.51 -11.74
C ILE A 5 4.55 13.43 -12.60
N PHE A 6 5.48 13.81 -13.50
CA PHE A 6 6.21 12.86 -14.32
C PHE A 6 7.06 11.89 -13.50
N GLN A 7 7.71 12.39 -12.44
CA GLN A 7 8.51 11.56 -11.54
C GLN A 7 7.64 10.59 -10.73
N GLY A 8 6.50 11.05 -10.22
CA GLY A 8 5.52 10.19 -9.54
C GLY A 8 4.94 9.11 -10.45
N PHE A 9 4.61 9.45 -11.70
CA PHE A 9 4.10 8.52 -12.70
C PHE A 9 5.14 7.45 -13.09
N SER A 10 6.40 7.86 -13.30
CA SER A 10 7.51 6.96 -13.56
C SER A 10 7.68 5.94 -12.43
N THR A 11 7.53 6.40 -11.18
CA THR A 11 7.63 5.55 -9.98
C THR A 11 6.42 4.61 -9.85
N ALA A 12 5.21 5.09 -10.13
CA ALA A 12 3.98 4.29 -10.05
C ALA A 12 3.94 3.14 -11.05
N ILE A 13 4.51 3.32 -12.26
CA ILE A 13 4.58 2.29 -13.30
C ILE A 13 5.68 1.26 -13.06
N MET A 14 6.58 1.47 -12.08
CA MET A 14 7.60 0.48 -11.77
C MET A 14 6.95 -0.87 -11.41
N PRO A 15 7.37 -1.99 -12.03
CA PRO A 15 6.77 -3.30 -11.80
C PRO A 15 6.75 -3.70 -10.32
N TRP A 16 7.77 -3.29 -9.57
CA TRP A 16 7.85 -3.51 -8.12
C TRP A 16 6.70 -2.85 -7.37
N ASN A 17 6.41 -1.58 -7.66
CA ASN A 17 5.34 -0.82 -7.00
C ASN A 17 3.96 -1.38 -7.36
N ILE A 18 3.75 -1.78 -8.61
CA ILE A 18 2.50 -2.42 -9.03
C ILE A 18 2.29 -3.75 -8.29
N LEU A 19 3.32 -4.58 -8.16
CA LEU A 19 3.23 -5.83 -7.41
C LEU A 19 2.92 -5.59 -5.92
N MET A 20 3.58 -4.60 -5.32
CA MET A 20 3.31 -4.19 -3.94
C MET A 20 1.86 -3.73 -3.76
N VAL A 21 1.31 -2.95 -4.71
CA VAL A 21 -0.08 -2.51 -4.71
C VAL A 21 -1.05 -3.69 -4.78
N VAL A 22 -0.81 -4.63 -5.70
CA VAL A 22 -1.66 -5.82 -5.83
C VAL A 22 -1.63 -6.64 -4.54
N VAL A 23 -0.44 -6.96 -4.02
CA VAL A 23 -0.29 -7.74 -2.79
C VAL A 23 -0.92 -7.02 -1.60
N GLY A 24 -0.68 -5.71 -1.46
CA GLY A 24 -1.26 -4.88 -0.41
C GLY A 24 -2.78 -4.84 -0.45
N CYS A 25 -3.38 -4.75 -1.64
CA CYS A 25 -4.83 -4.77 -1.82
C CYS A 25 -5.43 -6.14 -1.47
N PHE A 26 -4.76 -7.24 -1.83
CA PHE A 26 -5.16 -8.59 -1.40
C PHE A 26 -5.10 -8.73 0.12
N VAL A 27 -3.97 -8.37 0.74
CA VAL A 27 -3.79 -8.45 2.19
C VAL A 27 -4.82 -7.59 2.92
N GLY A 28 -5.08 -6.37 2.45
CA GLY A 28 -6.10 -5.50 3.00
C GLY A 28 -7.51 -6.06 2.87
N THR A 29 -7.83 -6.70 1.75
CA THR A 29 -9.12 -7.37 1.56
C THR A 29 -9.26 -8.55 2.52
N PHE A 30 -8.22 -9.36 2.70
CA PHE A 30 -8.21 -10.47 3.65
C PHE A 30 -8.35 -10.00 5.10
N ILE A 31 -7.62 -8.96 5.50
CA ILE A 31 -7.74 -8.39 6.85
C ILE A 31 -9.13 -7.79 7.05
N GLY A 32 -9.68 -7.12 6.04
CA GLY A 32 -10.99 -6.49 6.09
C GLY A 32 -12.16 -7.47 6.14
N MET A 33 -12.03 -8.67 5.57
CA MET A 33 -13.07 -9.71 5.60
C MET A 33 -13.08 -10.54 6.89
N LEU A 34 -12.07 -10.42 7.76
CA LEU A 34 -12.00 -11.20 8.99
C LEU A 34 -13.13 -10.79 9.96
N PRO A 35 -13.97 -11.73 10.41
CA PRO A 35 -15.09 -11.43 11.29
C PRO A 35 -14.59 -10.99 12.67
N GLY A 36 -15.14 -9.89 13.19
CA GLY A 36 -14.81 -9.38 14.52
C GLY A 36 -13.61 -8.43 14.59
N LEU A 37 -12.91 -8.17 13.48
CA LEU A 37 -11.93 -7.08 13.39
C LEU A 37 -12.63 -5.80 12.92
N GLY A 38 -12.65 -4.79 13.79
CA GLY A 38 -13.11 -3.46 13.41
C GLY A 38 -12.11 -2.76 12.47
N PRO A 39 -12.51 -1.64 11.83
CA PRO A 39 -11.63 -0.88 10.95
C PRO A 39 -10.37 -0.38 11.67
N ILE A 40 -10.47 -0.08 12.97
CA ILE A 40 -9.35 0.40 13.79
C ILE A 40 -8.27 -0.68 13.95
N SER A 41 -8.67 -1.94 14.17
CA SER A 41 -7.74 -3.07 14.30
C SER A 41 -7.08 -3.43 12.97
N ALA A 42 -7.77 -3.30 11.84
CA ALA A 42 -7.18 -3.48 10.53
C ALA A 42 -6.08 -2.44 10.24
N ILE A 43 -6.35 -1.16 10.54
CA ILE A 43 -5.37 -0.07 10.37
C ILE A 43 -4.16 -0.27 11.29
N ALA A 44 -4.38 -0.64 12.56
CA ALA A 44 -3.29 -0.89 13.50
C ALA A 44 -2.34 -2.02 13.04
N LEU A 45 -2.87 -3.04 12.35
CA LEU A 45 -2.07 -4.12 11.76
C LEU A 45 -1.31 -3.70 10.50
N MET A 46 -1.88 -2.78 9.71
CA MET A 46 -1.25 -2.29 8.47
C MET A 46 -0.12 -1.28 8.72
N ILE A 47 -0.21 -0.46 9.78
CA ILE A 47 0.83 0.52 10.15
C ILE A 47 2.26 -0.08 10.24
N PRO A 48 2.51 -1.16 11.00
CA PRO A 48 3.86 -1.74 11.09
C PRO A 48 4.33 -2.35 9.76
N ILE A 49 3.39 -2.80 8.91
CA ILE A 49 3.70 -3.38 7.60
C ILE A 49 4.15 -2.27 6.64
N THR A 50 3.53 -1.09 6.68
CA THR A 50 3.89 0.04 5.81
C THR A 50 5.17 0.76 6.24
N TYR A 51 5.49 0.82 7.54
CA TYR A 51 6.73 1.47 8.03
C TYR A 51 8.04 0.78 7.60
N GLY A 52 8.00 -0.50 7.24
CA GLY A 52 9.18 -1.25 6.76
C GLY A 52 9.47 -1.09 5.27
N LEU A 53 8.61 -0.39 4.52
CA LEU A 53 8.66 -0.30 3.07
C LEU A 53 9.16 1.08 2.62
N GLU A 54 9.70 1.13 1.40
CA GLU A 54 10.09 2.39 0.78
C GLU A 54 8.85 3.28 0.59
N PRO A 55 8.94 4.61 0.80
CA PRO A 55 7.78 5.50 0.74
C PRO A 55 6.99 5.41 -0.57
N SER A 56 7.68 5.16 -1.68
CA SER A 56 7.09 4.95 -3.01
C SER A 56 6.25 3.68 -3.09
N SER A 57 6.74 2.61 -2.44
CA SER A 57 6.11 1.30 -2.40
C SER A 57 5.08 1.16 -1.30
N ALA A 58 5.12 1.97 -0.24
CA ALA A 58 4.26 1.91 0.94
C ALA A 58 2.89 2.60 0.76
N LEU A 59 2.71 3.35 -0.34
CA LEU A 59 1.48 4.07 -0.68
C LEU A 59 0.41 3.19 -1.35
N PHE A 60 0.47 1.88 -1.17
CA PHE A 60 -0.46 0.90 -1.76
C PHE A 60 -1.87 0.94 -1.17
#